data_AF-A0A2D4JT04-F1
#
_entry.id   AF-A0A2D4JT04-F1
#
_cell.length_a   1.000
_cell.length_b   1.000
_cell.length_c   1.000
_cell.angle_alpha   90.00
_cell.angle_beta   90.00
_cell.angle_gamma   90.00
#
_symmetry.space_group_name_H-M   'P 1'
#
loop_
_entity.id
_entity.type
_entity.pdbx_description
1 polymer ?
#
loop_
_entity_poly.entity_id
_entity_poly.type
_entity_poly.pdbx_seq_one_letter_code
_entity_poly.pdbx_strand_id
1 'polypeptide(L)'
;MYAVCQISGPHLSDIGLLYNLLFGSIISAVDPVAVLAVFEEIHINELWHILVFGESLLNDAVTVVLYHLFEEFANFEKVTLMDIVLGFLSFFVVALGGVFVGVVYGIIGAFTSRFTSHIRVIEPLFVFLYSYMAYLSAEVFHLSGIMALIAAGVVMRPYV
;
A
#
# COMPACT_ATOMS: atom_id res chain seq x y z
N MET A 1 14.73 -0.84 17.23
CA MET A 1 13.75 -1.12 18.31
C MET A 1 14.16 -2.31 19.14
N TYR A 2 14.09 -3.56 18.65
CA TYR A 2 14.40 -4.75 19.45
C TYR A 2 15.77 -4.72 20.17
N ALA A 3 16.84 -4.36 19.45
CA ALA A 3 18.17 -4.22 20.06
C ALA A 3 18.22 -3.18 21.19
N VAL A 4 17.41 -2.11 21.09
CA VAL A 4 17.30 -1.08 22.12
C VAL A 4 16.53 -1.63 23.34
N CYS A 5 15.43 -2.36 23.12
CA CYS A 5 14.69 -3.03 24.19
C CYS A 5 15.55 -4.02 24.99
N GLN A 6 16.52 -4.68 24.35
CA GLN A 6 17.49 -5.57 25.02
C GLN A 6 18.54 -4.81 25.86
N ILE A 7 18.86 -3.57 25.49
CA ILE A 7 19.89 -2.76 26.16
C ILE A 7 19.30 -1.88 27.27
N SER A 8 18.04 -1.42 27.12
CA SER A 8 17.43 -0.38 27.97
C SER A 8 16.79 -0.87 29.28
N GLY A 9 17.06 -2.11 29.72
CA GLY A 9 16.76 -2.60 31.07
C GLY A 9 15.57 -3.57 31.19
N PRO A 10 15.36 -4.17 32.38
CA PRO A 10 14.53 -5.36 32.59
C PRO A 10 13.01 -5.15 32.41
N HIS A 11 12.52 -3.91 32.30
CA HIS A 11 11.10 -3.62 32.07
C HIS A 11 10.71 -3.61 30.59
N LEU A 12 11.67 -3.46 29.67
CA LEU A 12 11.46 -3.41 28.22
C LEU A 12 11.86 -4.72 27.51
N SER A 13 12.55 -5.61 28.22
CA SER A 13 13.00 -6.91 27.70
C SER A 13 11.87 -7.92 27.47
N ASP A 14 10.71 -7.72 28.09
CA ASP A 14 9.53 -8.60 27.92
C ASP A 14 8.80 -8.39 26.58
N ILE A 15 9.14 -7.33 25.82
CA ILE A 15 8.53 -7.09 24.52
C ILE A 15 9.16 -8.03 23.49
N GLY A 16 8.36 -9.00 23.01
CA GLY A 16 8.77 -9.94 21.97
C GLY A 16 9.26 -9.26 20.69
N LEU A 17 10.13 -9.96 19.94
CA LEU A 17 10.63 -9.49 18.64
C LEU A 17 9.49 -9.17 17.67
N LEU A 18 8.45 -9.99 17.67
CA LEU A 18 7.33 -9.88 16.76
C LEU A 18 6.50 -8.61 17.01
N TYR A 19 6.22 -8.26 18.27
CA TYR A 19 5.58 -6.99 18.61
C TYR A 19 6.41 -5.77 18.19
N ASN A 20 7.74 -5.87 18.25
CA ASN A 20 8.63 -4.83 17.75
C ASN A 20 8.60 -4.70 16.22
N LEU A 21 8.45 -5.81 15.49
CA LEU A 21 8.31 -5.83 14.03
C LEU A 21 6.96 -5.27 13.58
N LEU A 22 5.88 -5.66 14.26
CA LEU A 22 4.53 -5.15 14.03
C LEU A 22 4.44 -3.66 14.33
N PHE A 23 5.02 -3.21 15.44
CA PHE A 23 5.13 -1.78 15.72
C PHE A 23 5.95 -1.07 14.63
N GLY A 24 7.07 -1.68 14.23
CA GLY A 24 7.95 -1.21 13.15
C GLY A 24 7.24 -1.04 11.81
N SER A 25 6.36 -1.97 11.43
CA SER A 25 5.58 -1.83 10.20
C SER A 25 4.64 -0.62 10.28
N ILE A 26 3.89 -0.46 11.37
CA ILE A 26 2.94 0.65 11.52
C ILE A 26 3.64 2.02 11.40
N ILE A 27 4.78 2.19 12.07
CA ILE A 27 5.52 3.47 12.04
C ILE A 27 6.33 3.67 10.75
N SER A 28 6.43 2.66 9.88
CA SER A 28 7.15 2.77 8.61
C SER A 28 6.40 3.63 7.60
N ALA A 29 5.07 3.67 7.67
CA ALA A 29 4.25 4.58 6.86
C ALA A 29 4.55 6.03 7.28
N VAL A 30 5.11 6.82 6.35
CA VAL A 30 5.42 8.24 6.54
C VAL A 30 4.56 9.04 5.59
N ASP A 31 3.83 10.00 6.16
CA ASP A 31 3.00 10.94 5.42
C ASP A 31 3.79 12.25 5.17
N PRO A 32 4.08 12.61 3.91
CA PRO A 32 4.83 13.80 3.55
C PRO A 32 3.96 15.06 3.44
N VAL A 33 2.66 15.03 3.76
CA VAL A 33 1.75 16.19 3.57
C VAL A 33 2.32 17.51 4.09
N ALA A 34 2.95 17.52 5.27
CA ALA A 34 3.58 18.73 5.82
C ALA A 34 4.77 19.22 4.98
N VAL A 35 5.56 18.31 4.42
CA VAL A 35 6.71 18.62 3.55
C VAL A 35 6.23 19.10 2.19
N LEU A 36 5.20 18.47 1.63
CA LEU A 36 4.59 18.84 0.35
C LEU A 36 4.01 20.26 0.40
N ALA A 37 3.35 20.63 1.50
CA ALA A 37 2.83 22.00 1.69
C ALA A 37 3.94 23.06 1.66
N VAL A 38 5.08 22.79 2.30
CA VAL A 38 6.23 23.69 2.26
C VAL A 38 6.84 23.76 0.86
N PHE A 39 6.91 22.63 0.14
CA PHE A 39 7.44 22.59 -1.24
C PHE A 39 6.62 23.44 -2.21
N GLU A 40 5.30 23.47 -2.03
CA GLU A 40 4.39 24.32 -2.81
C GLU A 40 4.61 25.80 -2.52
N GLU A 41 4.81 26.17 -1.24
CA GLU A 41 5.06 27.55 -0.81
C GLU A 41 6.39 28.11 -1.34
N ILE A 42 7.43 27.26 -1.44
CA ILE A 42 8.75 27.66 -1.97
C ILE A 42 8.88 27.47 -3.50
N HIS A 43 7.79 27.13 -4.19
CA HIS A 43 7.76 26.89 -5.64
C HIS A 43 8.83 25.89 -6.14
N ILE A 44 8.99 24.77 -5.42
CA ILE A 44 9.87 23.68 -5.85
C ILE A 44 9.32 23.03 -7.13
N ASN A 45 10.21 22.39 -7.90
CA ASN A 45 9.84 21.67 -9.12
C ASN A 45 8.79 20.59 -8.83
N GLU A 46 7.69 20.59 -9.59
CA GLU A 46 6.57 19.64 -9.49
C GLU A 46 7.02 18.16 -9.53
N LEU A 47 8.14 17.86 -10.19
CA LEU A 47 8.71 16.51 -10.21
C LEU A 47 9.06 16.00 -8.81
N TRP A 48 9.60 16.85 -7.93
CA TRP A 48 9.92 16.45 -6.55
C TRP A 48 8.64 16.19 -5.75
N HIS A 49 7.61 17.00 -5.97
CA HIS A 49 6.30 16.80 -5.35
C HIS A 49 5.70 15.44 -5.76
N ILE A 50 5.67 15.13 -7.06
CA ILE A 50 5.14 13.86 -7.58
C ILE A 50 5.95 12.67 -7.05
N LEU A 51 7.28 12.78 -6.99
CA LEU A 51 8.15 11.70 -6.56
C LEU A 51 7.97 11.37 -5.07
N VAL A 52 7.96 12.38 -4.20
CA VAL A 52 7.76 12.20 -2.75
C VAL A 52 6.35 11.68 -2.44
N PHE A 53 5.33 12.20 -3.14
CA PHE A 53 3.97 11.69 -3.01
C PHE A 53 3.85 10.23 -3.44
N GLY A 54 4.45 9.87 -4.58
CA GLY A 54 4.47 8.50 -5.08
C GLY A 54 5.21 7.52 -4.15
N GLU A 55 6.34 7.95 -3.58
CA GLU A 55 7.08 7.17 -2.57
C GLU A 55 6.21 6.89 -1.34
N SER A 56 5.53 7.90 -0.81
CA SER A 56 4.64 7.74 0.35
C SER A 56 3.48 6.80 0.06
N LEU A 57 2.82 6.92 -1.10
CA LEU A 57 1.76 6.00 -1.51
C LEU A 57 2.24 4.54 -1.61
N LEU A 58 3.44 4.32 -2.18
CA LEU A 58 4.01 2.98 -2.28
C LEU A 58 4.38 2.44 -0.88
N ASN A 59 4.90 3.30 -0.01
CA ASN A 59 5.27 2.97 1.36
C ASN A 59 4.05 2.59 2.21
N ASP A 60 2.93 3.29 2.07
CA ASP A 60 1.66 2.93 2.72
C ASP A 60 1.20 1.53 2.28
N ALA A 61 1.26 1.28 0.96
CA ALA A 61 0.87 0.00 0.40
C ALA A 61 1.74 -1.17 0.91
N VAL A 62 3.06 -0.97 1.04
CA VAL A 62 3.98 -1.96 1.61
C VAL A 62 3.77 -2.14 3.11
N THR A 63 3.54 -1.05 3.84
CA THR A 63 3.33 -1.04 5.29
C THR A 63 2.13 -1.86 5.70
N VAL A 64 0.99 -1.72 5.01
CA VAL A 64 -0.22 -2.50 5.28
C VAL A 64 0.00 -4.00 5.05
N VAL A 65 0.73 -4.37 3.99
CA VAL A 65 1.06 -5.79 3.72
C VAL A 65 1.96 -6.35 4.81
N LEU A 66 2.98 -5.61 5.26
CA LEU A 66 3.85 -6.03 6.36
C LEU A 66 3.10 -6.12 7.69
N TYR A 67 2.18 -5.20 7.95
CA TYR A 67 1.32 -5.24 9.15
C TYR A 67 0.53 -6.54 9.21
N HIS A 68 -0.21 -6.89 8.15
CA HIS A 68 -0.99 -8.12 8.13
C HIS A 68 -0.13 -9.38 8.22
N LEU A 69 1.05 -9.39 7.58
CA LEU A 69 1.99 -10.50 7.69
C LEU A 69 2.48 -10.70 9.13
N PHE A 70 2.86 -9.62 9.82
CA PHE A 70 3.30 -9.72 11.21
C PHE A 70 2.14 -10.00 12.18
N GLU A 71 0.96 -9.45 11.94
CA GLU A 71 -0.26 -9.75 12.70
C GLU A 71 -0.61 -11.24 12.59
N GLU A 72 -0.52 -11.83 11.40
CA GLU A 72 -0.74 -13.26 11.19
C GLU A 72 0.32 -14.09 11.92
N PHE A 73 1.59 -13.69 11.85
CA PHE A 73 2.66 -14.31 12.63
C PHE A 73 2.47 -14.21 14.15
N ALA A 74 1.85 -13.14 14.64
CA ALA A 74 1.57 -12.94 16.07
C ALA A 74 0.61 -13.99 16.63
N ASN A 75 -0.27 -14.53 15.77
CA ASN A 75 -1.26 -15.53 16.15
C ASN A 75 -0.69 -16.95 16.22
N PHE A 76 0.51 -17.19 15.68
CA PHE A 76 1.17 -18.50 15.78
C PHE A 76 1.96 -18.62 17.08
N GLU A 77 1.79 -19.74 17.80
CA GLU A 77 2.53 -20.02 19.05
C GLU A 77 4.04 -20.21 18.80
N LYS A 78 4.43 -20.72 17.63
CA LYS A 78 5.83 -20.89 17.20
C LYS A 78 5.95 -20.62 15.72
N VAL A 79 6.83 -19.69 15.36
CA VAL A 79 7.21 -19.41 13.98
C VAL A 79 8.40 -20.28 13.60
N THR A 80 8.24 -21.14 12.59
CA THR A 80 9.33 -21.94 12.04
C THR A 80 10.03 -21.23 10.89
N LEU A 81 11.23 -21.70 10.52
CA LEU A 81 11.95 -21.17 9.35
C LEU A 81 11.16 -21.28 8.05
N MET A 82 10.31 -22.31 7.91
CA MET A 82 9.44 -22.45 6.75
C MET A 82 8.36 -21.36 6.70
N ASP A 83 7.79 -21.00 7.85
CA ASP A 83 6.77 -19.96 7.92
C ASP A 83 7.34 -18.60 7.51
N ILE A 84 8.60 -18.32 7.89
CA ILE A 84 9.30 -17.08 7.47
C ILE A 84 9.45 -17.02 5.95
N VAL A 85 9.86 -18.13 5.31
CA VAL A 85 10.01 -18.20 3.84
C VAL A 85 8.66 -18.07 3.16
N LEU A 86 7.62 -18.74 3.68
CA LEU A 86 6.26 -18.64 3.17
C LEU A 86 5.70 -17.22 3.32
N GLY A 87 5.91 -16.55 4.45
CA GLY A 87 5.51 -15.15 4.63
C GLY A 87 6.22 -14.23 3.64
N PHE A 88 7.51 -14.42 3.44
CA PHE A 88 8.26 -13.65 2.44
C PHE A 88 7.70 -13.85 1.02
N LEU A 89 7.35 -15.08 0.63
CA LEU A 89 6.70 -15.35 -0.65
C LEU A 89 5.28 -14.75 -0.71
N SER A 90 4.51 -14.88 0.38
CA SER A 90 3.16 -14.34 0.52
C SER A 90 3.16 -12.83 0.31
N PHE A 91 4.15 -12.11 0.82
CA PHE A 91 4.32 -10.68 0.58
C PHE A 91 4.29 -10.33 -0.92
N PHE A 92 5.08 -11.04 -1.75
CA PHE A 92 5.10 -10.80 -3.19
C PHE A 92 3.78 -11.21 -3.86
N VAL A 93 3.16 -12.31 -3.42
CA VAL A 93 1.87 -12.76 -3.96
C VAL A 93 0.77 -11.74 -3.68
N VAL A 94 0.69 -11.23 -2.45
CA VAL A 94 -0.29 -10.22 -2.02
C VAL A 94 -0.06 -8.89 -2.74
N ALA A 95 1.19 -8.44 -2.85
CA ALA A 95 1.55 -7.20 -3.53
C ALA A 95 1.29 -7.29 -5.06
N LEU A 96 1.84 -8.29 -5.74
CA LEU A 96 1.68 -8.47 -7.18
C LEU A 96 0.25 -8.86 -7.56
N GLY A 97 -0.43 -9.63 -6.73
CA GLY A 97 -1.85 -9.95 -6.89
C GLY A 97 -2.71 -8.69 -6.82
N GLY A 98 -2.44 -7.79 -5.87
CA GLY A 98 -3.08 -6.48 -5.80
C GLY A 98 -2.88 -5.69 -7.09
N VAL A 99 -1.63 -5.58 -7.56
CA VAL A 99 -1.31 -4.92 -8.84
C VAL A 99 -2.07 -5.57 -10.01
N PHE A 100 -2.12 -6.90 -10.08
CA PHE A 100 -2.84 -7.62 -11.13
C PHE A 100 -4.34 -7.29 -11.14
N VAL A 101 -5.00 -7.32 -9.97
CA VAL A 101 -6.41 -6.92 -9.83
C VAL A 101 -6.61 -5.47 -10.27
N GLY A 102 -5.73 -4.56 -9.84
CA GLY A 102 -5.75 -3.16 -10.24
C GLY A 102 -5.65 -2.97 -11.75
N VAL A 103 -4.75 -3.70 -12.42
CA VAL A 103 -4.61 -3.66 -13.87
C VAL A 103 -5.89 -4.12 -14.57
N VAL A 104 -6.52 -5.21 -14.10
CA VAL A 104 -7.78 -5.70 -14.66
C VAL A 104 -8.88 -4.63 -14.60
N TYR A 105 -9.09 -4.03 -13.41
CA TYR A 105 -10.08 -2.97 -13.24
C TYR A 105 -9.72 -1.69 -13.99
N GLY A 106 -8.43 -1.36 -14.08
CA GLY A 106 -7.95 -0.22 -14.86
C GLY A 106 -8.21 -0.38 -16.37
N ILE A 107 -8.03 -1.58 -16.92
CA ILE A 107 -8.36 -1.89 -18.32
C ILE A 107 -9.88 -1.78 -18.55
N ILE A 108 -10.70 -2.28 -17.62
CA ILE A 108 -12.15 -2.15 -17.70
C ILE A 108 -12.55 -0.66 -17.67
N GLY A 109 -11.97 0.14 -16.76
CA GLY A 109 -12.22 1.57 -16.68
C GLY A 109 -11.80 2.32 -17.96
N ALA A 110 -10.62 2.02 -18.48
CA ALA A 110 -10.13 2.56 -19.76
C ALA A 110 -11.06 2.21 -20.94
N PHE A 111 -11.57 0.98 -20.97
CA PHE A 111 -12.51 0.54 -21.99
C PHE A 111 -13.85 1.28 -21.88
N THR A 112 -14.38 1.45 -20.67
CA THR A 112 -15.63 2.20 -20.41
C THR A 112 -15.50 3.69 -20.75
N SER A 113 -14.32 4.30 -20.52
CA SER A 113 -14.02 5.69 -20.92
C SER A 113 -14.27 5.91 -22.41
N ARG A 114 -13.89 4.93 -23.26
CA ARG A 114 -14.10 5.00 -24.72
C ARG A 114 -15.57 5.14 -25.12
N PHE A 115 -16.52 4.60 -24.35
CA PHE A 115 -17.96 4.72 -24.64
C PHE A 115 -18.60 5.97 -24.03
N THR A 116 -17.95 6.57 -23.03
CA THR A 116 -18.47 7.72 -22.27
C THR A 116 -17.93 9.06 -22.78
N SER A 117 -17.14 9.07 -23.86
CA SER A 117 -16.46 10.25 -24.42
C SER A 117 -17.35 11.45 -24.76
N HIS A 118 -18.68 11.26 -24.82
CA HIS A 118 -19.65 12.33 -25.06
C HIS A 118 -20.03 13.12 -23.79
N ILE A 119 -19.77 12.60 -22.59
CA ILE A 119 -20.16 13.23 -21.31
C ILE A 119 -18.95 13.24 -20.35
N ARG A 120 -18.05 14.20 -20.56
CA ARG A 120 -16.80 14.35 -19.75
C ARG A 120 -17.03 14.53 -18.26
N VAL A 121 -18.22 14.99 -17.85
CA VAL A 121 -18.56 15.19 -16.43
C VAL A 121 -18.65 13.86 -15.65
N ILE A 122 -18.88 12.74 -16.35
CA ILE A 122 -19.04 11.42 -15.73
C ILE A 122 -17.70 10.67 -15.59
N GLU A 123 -16.65 11.05 -16.34
CA GLU A 123 -15.36 10.36 -16.34
C GLU A 123 -14.73 10.24 -14.93
N PRO A 124 -14.68 11.28 -14.08
CA PRO A 124 -14.14 11.16 -12.73
C PRO A 124 -14.93 10.20 -11.83
N LEU A 125 -16.25 10.09 -12.03
CA LEU A 125 -17.09 9.16 -11.28
C LEU A 125 -16.73 7.72 -11.61
N PHE A 126 -16.46 7.40 -12.89
CA PHE A 126 -16.02 6.07 -13.29
C PHE A 126 -14.61 5.76 -12.78
N VAL A 127 -13.68 6.70 -12.82
CA VAL A 127 -12.34 6.51 -12.24
C VAL A 127 -12.44 6.17 -10.75
N PHE A 128 -13.24 6.91 -9.99
CA PHE A 128 -13.44 6.64 -8.57
C PHE A 128 -14.10 5.28 -8.35
N LEU A 129 -15.16 4.97 -9.09
CA LEU A 129 -15.89 3.71 -8.99
C LEU A 129 -15.00 2.50 -9.27
N TYR A 130 -14.27 2.49 -10.40
CA TYR A 130 -13.43 1.35 -10.77
C TYR A 130 -12.21 1.20 -9.85
N SER A 131 -11.60 2.32 -9.41
CA SER A 131 -10.50 2.27 -8.44
C SER A 131 -10.97 1.71 -7.10
N TYR A 132 -12.16 2.07 -6.64
CA TYR A 132 -12.75 1.55 -5.41
C TYR A 132 -13.17 0.07 -5.55
N MET A 133 -13.71 -0.33 -6.70
CA MET A 133 -14.00 -1.74 -6.99
C MET A 133 -12.73 -2.60 -7.03
N ALA A 134 -11.63 -2.07 -7.57
CA ALA A 134 -10.33 -2.74 -7.53
C ALA A 134 -9.85 -2.96 -6.09
N TYR A 135 -9.96 -1.93 -5.26
CA TYR A 135 -9.62 -1.99 -3.84
C TYR A 135 -10.43 -3.07 -3.11
N LEU A 136 -11.77 -3.01 -3.19
CA LEU A 136 -12.65 -3.96 -2.49
C LEU A 136 -12.42 -5.40 -2.96
N SER A 137 -12.24 -5.60 -4.27
CA SER A 137 -12.01 -6.94 -4.83
C SER A 137 -10.68 -7.52 -4.35
N ALA A 138 -9.62 -6.71 -4.31
CA ALA A 138 -8.35 -7.13 -3.78
C ALA A 138 -8.45 -7.47 -2.28
N GLU A 139 -9.14 -6.67 -1.47
CA GLU A 139 -9.38 -7.00 -0.05
C GLU A 139 -10.14 -8.31 0.15
N VAL A 140 -11.17 -8.58 -0.66
CA VAL A 140 -11.95 -9.85 -0.59
C VAL A 140 -11.07 -11.06 -0.87
N PHE A 141 -10.04 -10.93 -1.71
CA PHE A 141 -9.07 -11.98 -2.00
C PHE A 141 -7.84 -11.96 -1.08
N HIS A 142 -7.84 -11.15 0.00
CA HIS A 142 -6.68 -10.94 0.88
C HIS A 142 -5.41 -10.49 0.15
N LEU A 143 -5.59 -9.72 -0.94
CA LEU A 143 -4.53 -9.08 -1.72
C LEU A 143 -4.38 -7.61 -1.29
N SER A 144 -3.31 -6.93 -1.72
CA SER A 144 -3.11 -5.52 -1.37
C SER A 144 -4.10 -4.60 -2.10
N GLY A 145 -5.13 -4.15 -1.38
CA GLY A 145 -6.14 -3.21 -1.89
C GLY A 145 -5.56 -1.87 -2.33
N ILE A 146 -4.59 -1.33 -1.58
CA ILE A 146 -3.93 -0.06 -1.90
C ILE A 146 -3.10 -0.21 -3.19
N MET A 147 -2.35 -1.31 -3.36
CA MET A 147 -1.64 -1.57 -4.62
C MET A 147 -2.61 -1.73 -5.80
N ALA A 148 -3.76 -2.37 -5.58
CA ALA A 148 -4.80 -2.49 -6.61
C ALA A 148 -5.36 -1.12 -7.02
N LEU A 149 -5.62 -0.24 -6.06
CA LEU A 149 -6.10 1.12 -6.30
C LEU A 149 -5.06 1.93 -7.10
N ILE A 150 -3.79 1.90 -6.68
CA ILE A 150 -2.69 2.60 -7.38
C ILE A 150 -2.54 2.07 -8.81
N ALA A 151 -2.49 0.74 -8.99
CA ALA A 151 -2.35 0.14 -10.30
C ALA A 151 -3.55 0.46 -11.22
N ALA A 152 -4.78 0.45 -10.70
CA ALA A 152 -5.96 0.85 -11.45
C ALA A 152 -5.87 2.31 -11.92
N GLY A 153 -5.48 3.23 -11.03
CA GLY A 153 -5.28 4.65 -11.37
C GLY A 153 -4.19 4.87 -12.42
N VAL A 154 -3.05 4.20 -12.29
CA VAL A 154 -1.94 4.28 -13.25
C VAL A 154 -2.36 3.78 -14.63
N VAL A 155 -3.11 2.69 -14.70
CA VAL A 155 -3.61 2.13 -15.98
C VAL A 155 -4.68 3.03 -16.61
N MET A 156 -5.50 3.72 -15.81
CA MET A 156 -6.51 4.65 -16.32
C MET A 156 -5.95 6.00 -16.76
N ARG A 157 -4.78 6.43 -16.24
CA ARG A 157 -4.15 7.74 -16.52
C ARG A 157 -4.11 8.17 -18.00
N PRO A 158 -3.77 7.32 -18.99
CA PRO A 158 -3.72 7.76 -20.38
C PRO A 158 -5.09 7.85 -21.07
N TYR A 159 -6.17 7.44 -20.41
CA TYR A 159 -7.51 7.31 -20.99
C TYR A 159 -8.56 8.28 -20.42
N VAL A 160 -8.20 9.06 -19.39
CA VAL A 160 -9.07 10.03 -18.72
C VAL A 160 -8.34 11.36 -18.61
#